data_AF-A0AA38HH80-F1
#
_entry.id   AF-A0AA38HH80-F1
#
_cell.length_a   1.000
_cell.length_b   1.000
_cell.length_c   1.000
_cell.angle_alpha   90.00
_cell.angle_beta   90.00
_cell.angle_gamma   90.00
#
_symmetry.space_group_name_H-M   'P 1'
#
loop_
_entity.id
_entity.type
_entity.pdbx_description
1 polymer ?
#
loop_
_entity_poly.entity_id
_entity_poly.type
_entity_poly.pdbx_seq_one_letter_code
_entity_poly.pdbx_strand_id
1 'polypeptide(L)'
;MQTRIYRLWIHFCTFDIKRNPKKRPQLSAFIPYKEHKHYTPPSNNDSQKDQKTLIFEDNKIALDCDFKPDGVSERTFVRVGKVFGCLGLFKDKLGAVLVVITSCEAEVNLSGATIYQVKSIELHHVFKQRFSHFDFLKRLQKFFEDGSFYFSYHMDLSLSRQRYHQHSLSDDQYFWNRNLLTDFYEAYVPKTFYVEVIRGFVQFQTLWASGVGLISRTSCRRAGTRFLTRGINDEGFVANFVETEQILENNDNITSFCQIRGSVPLFWEQKGLNLGRHKIQFSRSLEAMLPAFKKHFSHLNSVYGPVMCVNLLGGKDAEKMLSVAYEEYIVLYSLKVGFFYNFILRGNLLNSA
;
A
#
# COMPACT_ATOMS: atom_id res chain seq x y z
N MET A 1 35.04 -23.49 -4.50
CA MET A 1 33.96 -22.90 -5.33
C MET A 1 33.99 -21.39 -5.14
N GLN A 2 34.14 -20.58 -6.19
CA GLN A 2 34.11 -19.11 -6.06
C GLN A 2 32.66 -18.60 -5.93
N THR A 3 32.34 -18.12 -4.73
CA THR A 3 31.13 -17.31 -4.46
C THR A 3 31.28 -15.97 -5.17
N ARG A 4 30.76 -15.83 -6.40
CA ARG A 4 30.68 -14.50 -7.05
C ARG A 4 29.68 -13.67 -6.26
N ILE A 5 30.18 -12.58 -5.71
CA ILE A 5 29.45 -11.60 -4.91
C ILE A 5 28.65 -10.68 -5.86
N TYR A 6 27.33 -10.62 -5.70
CA TYR A 6 26.45 -9.71 -6.44
C TYR A 6 26.01 -8.60 -5.49
N ARG A 7 26.69 -7.44 -5.54
CA ARG A 7 26.27 -6.25 -4.81
C ARG A 7 25.47 -5.35 -5.75
N LEU A 8 24.20 -5.14 -5.43
CA LEU A 8 23.30 -4.30 -6.21
C LEU A 8 23.45 -2.85 -5.76
N TRP A 9 23.89 -1.97 -6.65
CA TRP A 9 23.85 -0.53 -6.40
C TRP A 9 22.53 0.05 -6.90
N ILE A 10 21.75 0.63 -5.98
CA ILE A 10 20.55 1.39 -6.29
C ILE A 10 20.84 2.85 -5.98
N HIS A 11 21.10 3.66 -7.01
CA HIS A 11 21.16 5.10 -6.81
C HIS A 11 19.75 5.64 -6.89
N PHE A 12 19.16 5.92 -5.72
CA PHE A 12 17.90 6.65 -5.63
C PHE A 12 18.13 8.05 -6.18
N CYS A 13 17.39 8.40 -7.25
CA CYS A 13 17.31 9.79 -7.68
C CYS A 13 16.28 10.48 -6.80
N THR A 14 16.73 11.10 -5.71
CA THR A 14 15.92 12.10 -5.01
C THR A 14 15.63 13.23 -5.98
N PHE A 15 14.36 13.41 -6.35
CA PHE A 15 13.94 14.52 -7.20
C PHE A 15 13.97 15.81 -6.38
N ASP A 16 15.06 16.58 -6.49
CA ASP A 16 15.13 17.96 -6.00
C ASP A 16 14.30 18.85 -6.95
N ILE A 17 12.99 18.96 -6.69
CA ILE A 17 12.03 19.66 -7.55
C ILE A 17 12.20 21.18 -7.42
N LYS A 18 13.21 21.74 -8.09
CA LYS A 18 13.39 23.20 -8.20
C LYS A 18 12.50 23.80 -9.29
N ARG A 19 11.46 24.50 -8.80
CA ARG A 19 10.84 25.72 -9.34
C ARG A 19 10.31 25.74 -10.79
N ASN A 20 9.00 25.92 -10.85
CA ASN A 20 8.18 26.41 -11.98
C ASN A 20 8.87 27.52 -12.82
N PRO A 21 8.98 27.40 -14.16
CA PRO A 21 9.85 28.24 -15.00
C PRO A 21 9.25 29.61 -15.39
N LYS A 22 8.74 30.40 -14.44
CA LYS A 22 8.29 31.79 -14.68
C LYS A 22 8.61 32.79 -13.55
N LYS A 23 9.90 32.99 -13.25
CA LYS A 23 10.54 34.26 -12.77
C LYS A 23 12.04 34.06 -12.45
N ARG A 24 12.90 34.96 -12.92
CA ARG A 24 14.32 35.15 -12.50
C ARG A 24 14.35 36.21 -11.37
N PRO A 25 15.32 36.21 -10.41
CA PRO A 25 16.71 36.61 -10.71
C PRO A 25 17.86 35.77 -10.10
N GLN A 26 18.93 35.70 -10.91
CA GLN A 26 20.38 35.72 -10.65
C GLN A 26 21.14 34.71 -9.74
N LEU A 27 22.15 34.09 -10.40
CA LEU A 27 23.54 33.74 -10.00
C LEU A 27 23.75 32.93 -8.69
N SER A 28 24.49 31.81 -8.69
CA SER A 28 25.76 31.54 -9.41
C SER A 28 25.95 30.08 -9.92
N ALA A 29 26.75 29.93 -11.00
CA ALA A 29 27.46 28.72 -11.50
C ALA A 29 26.60 27.44 -11.84
N PHE A 30 26.42 27.09 -13.14
CA PHE A 30 27.25 26.16 -13.97
C PHE A 30 27.08 24.66 -13.63
N ILE A 31 27.12 23.66 -14.54
CA ILE A 31 27.45 23.57 -15.99
C ILE A 31 26.55 22.47 -16.67
N PRO A 32 26.39 22.38 -18.02
CA PRO A 32 25.36 21.55 -18.66
C PRO A 32 25.76 20.09 -19.01
N TYR A 33 24.73 19.26 -19.21
CA TYR A 33 24.79 17.85 -19.61
C TYR A 33 25.36 17.64 -21.03
N LYS A 34 26.24 16.65 -21.21
CA LYS A 34 26.63 16.08 -22.51
C LYS A 34 26.30 14.59 -22.55
N GLU A 35 25.76 14.13 -23.66
CA GLU A 35 25.62 12.70 -23.93
C GLU A 35 26.99 12.06 -24.17
N HIS A 36 27.31 11.01 -23.41
CA HIS A 36 28.40 10.10 -23.75
C HIS A 36 27.95 8.65 -23.55
N LYS A 37 28.07 7.88 -24.64
CA LYS A 37 28.19 6.41 -24.55
C LYS A 37 29.51 6.10 -23.86
N HIS A 38 29.53 5.04 -23.03
CA HIS A 38 30.55 4.72 -22.02
C HIS A 38 30.46 5.58 -20.75
N TYR A 39 29.99 4.96 -19.67
CA TYR A 39 29.97 5.53 -18.33
C TYR A 39 31.33 5.33 -17.66
N THR A 40 32.04 6.42 -17.39
CA THR A 40 33.13 6.48 -16.42
C THR A 40 32.59 7.11 -15.13
N PRO A 41 32.91 6.59 -13.94
CA PRO A 41 32.49 7.20 -12.68
C PRO A 41 33.18 8.57 -12.50
N PRO A 42 32.53 9.56 -11.86
CA PRO A 42 33.10 10.88 -11.65
C PRO A 42 34.28 10.81 -10.68
N SER A 43 35.36 11.52 -10.99
CA SER A 43 36.56 11.61 -10.15
C SER A 43 36.27 12.30 -8.82
N ASN A 44 36.83 11.75 -7.74
CA ASN A 44 36.77 12.25 -6.37
C ASN A 44 37.06 13.77 -6.27
N ASN A 45 36.13 14.55 -5.68
CA ASN A 45 36.45 15.33 -4.48
C ASN A 45 35.26 16.01 -3.77
N ASP A 46 34.22 16.52 -4.45
CA ASP A 46 33.29 17.50 -3.81
C ASP A 46 31.80 17.11 -3.66
N SER A 47 31.42 15.83 -3.77
CA SER A 47 30.01 15.42 -3.58
C SER A 47 29.76 14.02 -2.96
N GLN A 48 30.78 13.37 -2.40
CA GLN A 48 30.69 11.97 -1.97
C GLN A 48 30.22 11.71 -0.52
N LYS A 49 30.05 12.73 0.33
CA LYS A 49 29.98 12.54 1.80
C LYS A 49 28.72 11.86 2.38
N ASP A 50 27.66 11.67 1.61
CA ASP A 50 26.38 11.13 2.11
C ASP A 50 25.79 9.96 1.27
N GLN A 51 26.57 9.33 0.39
CA GLN A 51 26.09 8.21 -0.44
C GLN A 51 25.99 6.88 0.32
N LYS A 52 24.95 6.75 1.15
CA LYS A 52 24.57 5.48 1.78
C LYS A 52 24.25 4.42 0.70
N THR A 53 24.83 3.23 0.83
CA THR A 53 24.66 2.11 -0.10
C THR A 53 23.95 0.95 0.59
N LEU A 54 22.97 0.35 -0.08
CA LEU A 54 22.31 -0.87 0.40
C LEU A 54 22.98 -2.10 -0.24
N ILE A 55 23.54 -2.97 0.60
CA ILE A 55 24.26 -4.16 0.17
C ILE A 55 23.42 -5.40 0.46
N PHE A 56 23.37 -6.31 -0.51
CA PHE A 56 22.78 -7.63 -0.36
C PHE A 56 23.88 -8.68 -0.49
N GLU A 57 24.08 -9.51 0.52
CA GLU A 57 25.17 -10.50 0.58
C GLU A 57 24.74 -11.68 1.44
N ASP A 58 24.94 -12.92 0.96
CA ASP A 58 24.59 -14.17 1.66
C ASP A 58 23.20 -14.20 2.34
N ASN A 59 22.17 -13.82 1.58
CA ASN A 59 20.76 -13.68 2.01
C ASN A 59 20.47 -12.57 3.06
N LYS A 60 21.49 -11.78 3.45
CA LYS A 60 21.37 -10.65 4.37
C LYS A 60 21.32 -9.31 3.63
N ILE A 61 20.82 -8.30 4.32
CA ILE A 61 20.86 -6.89 3.93
C ILE A 61 21.79 -6.16 4.90
N ALA A 62 22.65 -5.28 4.39
CA ALA A 62 23.48 -4.39 5.19
C ALA A 62 23.43 -2.97 4.61
N LEU A 63 23.38 -1.97 5.49
CA LEU A 63 23.59 -0.58 5.12
C LEU A 63 25.09 -0.28 5.24
N ASP A 64 25.73 0.12 4.14
CA ASP A 64 27.12 0.54 4.12
C ASP A 64 27.18 2.06 3.91
N CYS A 65 27.67 2.76 4.92
CA CYS A 65 27.76 4.22 4.97
C CYS A 65 28.96 4.76 4.18
N ASP A 66 29.98 3.93 3.95
CA ASP A 66 31.31 4.32 3.48
C ASP A 66 31.75 3.52 2.24
N PHE A 67 30.81 2.86 1.56
CA PHE A 67 31.12 1.96 0.45
C PHE A 67 31.80 2.69 -0.73
N LYS A 68 33.12 2.52 -0.84
CA LYS A 68 33.90 2.95 -2.00
C LYS A 68 33.91 1.85 -3.06
N PRO A 69 33.45 2.10 -4.29
CA PRO A 69 33.55 1.12 -5.37
C PRO A 69 35.01 0.90 -5.81
N ASP A 70 35.86 1.90 -5.61
CA ASP A 70 37.28 1.86 -5.93
C ASP A 70 38.07 0.98 -4.94
N GLY A 71 38.61 -0.14 -5.44
CA GLY A 71 39.43 -1.07 -4.65
C GLY A 71 38.95 -2.52 -4.65
N VAL A 72 37.79 -2.82 -5.24
CA VAL A 72 37.24 -4.19 -5.28
C VAL A 72 37.49 -4.87 -6.63
N SER A 73 38.64 -5.53 -6.76
CA SER A 73 39.18 -6.00 -8.05
C SER A 73 38.48 -7.18 -8.75
N GLU A 74 37.39 -7.75 -8.21
CA GLU A 74 36.71 -8.93 -8.80
C GLU A 74 35.15 -8.90 -8.76
N ARG A 75 34.49 -7.74 -8.60
CA ARG A 75 33.01 -7.68 -8.57
C ARG A 75 32.36 -7.27 -9.89
N THR A 76 31.54 -8.16 -10.44
CA THR A 76 30.66 -7.88 -11.59
C THR A 76 29.42 -7.10 -11.11
N PHE A 77 29.53 -5.77 -11.03
CA PHE A 77 28.38 -4.91 -10.76
C PHE A 77 27.45 -4.88 -11.98
N VAL A 78 26.15 -5.11 -11.76
CA VAL A 78 25.12 -4.93 -12.78
C VAL A 78 24.41 -3.61 -12.51
N ARG A 79 24.48 -2.68 -13.45
CA ARG A 79 23.72 -1.43 -13.38
C ARG A 79 22.24 -1.73 -13.63
N VAL A 80 21.41 -1.56 -12.60
CA VAL A 80 19.95 -1.68 -12.68
C VAL A 80 19.34 -0.58 -13.55
N GLY A 81 19.70 0.68 -13.28
CA GLY A 81 19.13 1.83 -13.98
C GLY A 81 18.87 3.00 -13.03
N LYS A 82 17.96 3.89 -13.42
CA LYS A 82 17.32 4.83 -12.48
C LYS A 82 16.00 4.19 -12.04
N VAL A 83 15.71 4.25 -10.75
CA VAL A 83 14.46 3.75 -10.18
C VAL A 83 13.76 4.87 -9.40
N PHE A 84 12.44 4.82 -9.35
CA PHE A 84 11.61 5.73 -8.56
C PHE A 84 11.40 5.23 -7.12
N GLY A 85 11.55 3.92 -6.88
CA GLY A 85 11.50 3.38 -5.52
C GLY A 85 11.77 1.88 -5.49
N CYS A 86 12.04 1.35 -4.30
CA CYS A 86 12.06 -0.09 -4.07
C CYS A 86 10.76 -0.51 -3.40
N LEU A 87 10.13 -1.59 -3.90
CA LEU A 87 8.98 -2.23 -3.27
C LEU A 87 9.41 -3.28 -2.23
N GLY A 88 10.67 -3.72 -2.25
CA GLY A 88 11.25 -4.69 -1.32
C GLY A 88 11.83 -5.92 -2.02
N LEU A 89 12.06 -6.99 -1.25
CA LEU A 89 12.49 -8.30 -1.75
C LEU A 89 11.33 -9.28 -1.83
N PHE A 90 11.24 -10.00 -2.93
CA PHE A 90 10.53 -11.27 -2.98
C PHE A 90 11.52 -12.41 -2.77
N LYS A 91 11.33 -13.20 -1.70
CA LYS A 91 12.16 -14.36 -1.35
C LYS A 91 11.41 -15.68 -1.53
N ASP A 92 12.14 -16.71 -1.92
CA ASP A 92 11.75 -18.12 -1.89
C ASP A 92 12.95 -18.95 -1.42
N LYS A 93 12.76 -20.25 -1.12
CA LYS A 93 13.82 -21.18 -0.69
C LYS A 93 15.02 -21.22 -1.65
N LEU A 94 14.80 -20.86 -2.92
CA LEU A 94 15.77 -20.91 -4.02
C LEU A 94 16.23 -19.53 -4.50
N GLY A 95 16.12 -18.48 -3.68
CA GLY A 95 16.75 -17.17 -3.94
C GLY A 95 15.84 -15.97 -3.65
N ALA A 96 16.32 -14.79 -4.06
CA ALA A 96 15.61 -13.53 -3.89
C ALA A 96 15.66 -12.66 -5.15
N VAL A 97 14.60 -11.90 -5.33
CA VAL A 97 14.39 -10.93 -6.41
C VAL A 97 14.07 -9.59 -5.78
N LEU A 98 14.82 -8.55 -6.12
CA LEU A 98 14.48 -7.20 -5.75
C LEU A 98 13.42 -6.66 -6.70
N VAL A 99 12.38 -6.04 -6.13
CA VAL A 99 11.28 -5.42 -6.85
C VAL A 99 11.48 -3.90 -6.82
N VAL A 100 11.63 -3.27 -7.98
CA VAL A 100 11.88 -1.82 -8.09
C VAL A 100 10.93 -1.16 -9.08
N ILE A 101 10.51 0.07 -8.80
CA ILE A 101 9.67 0.89 -9.68
C ILE A 101 10.57 1.57 -10.72
N THR A 102 10.38 1.27 -11.99
CA THR A 102 11.14 1.85 -13.11
C THR A 102 10.34 2.89 -13.88
N SER A 103 9.02 2.94 -13.71
CA SER A 103 8.18 4.02 -14.22
C SER A 103 6.99 4.30 -13.29
N CYS A 104 6.71 5.59 -13.07
CA CYS A 104 5.52 6.08 -12.38
C CYS A 104 5.04 7.40 -12.99
N GLU A 105 3.75 7.70 -12.86
CA GLU A 105 3.17 8.98 -13.27
C GLU A 105 2.78 9.79 -12.03
N ALA A 106 2.95 11.11 -12.08
CA ALA A 106 2.50 12.01 -11.03
C ALA A 106 1.03 12.34 -11.25
N GLU A 107 0.15 11.73 -10.45
CA GLU A 107 -1.31 11.84 -10.62
C GLU A 107 -1.87 13.12 -9.97
N VAL A 108 -1.38 13.42 -8.76
CA VAL A 108 -1.97 14.43 -7.87
C VAL A 108 -0.86 15.14 -7.10
N ASN A 109 -0.99 16.46 -6.92
CA ASN A 109 -0.36 17.15 -5.80
C ASN A 109 -1.46 17.50 -4.80
N LEU A 110 -1.32 17.02 -3.57
CA LEU A 110 -2.26 17.23 -2.47
C LEU A 110 -1.49 17.82 -1.30
N SER A 111 -1.87 19.03 -0.86
CA SER A 111 -1.22 19.72 0.27
C SER A 111 0.32 19.81 0.13
N GLY A 112 0.81 20.01 -1.09
CA GLY A 112 2.24 20.09 -1.42
C GLY A 112 2.95 18.76 -1.66
N ALA A 113 2.34 17.62 -1.30
CA ALA A 113 2.91 16.29 -1.55
C ALA A 113 2.40 15.70 -2.87
N THR A 114 3.32 15.25 -3.72
CA THR A 114 2.97 14.53 -4.96
C THR A 114 2.67 13.07 -4.66
N ILE A 115 1.57 12.57 -5.23
CA ILE A 115 1.18 11.15 -5.24
C ILE A 115 1.47 10.59 -6.63
N TYR A 116 2.11 9.43 -6.66
CA TYR A 116 2.57 8.78 -7.88
C TYR A 116 1.85 7.43 -8.08
N GLN A 117 1.32 7.18 -9.28
CA GLN A 117 0.83 5.85 -9.68
C GLN A 117 1.98 5.03 -10.25
N VAL A 118 2.11 3.77 -9.82
CA VAL A 118 3.08 2.82 -10.37
C VAL A 118 2.63 2.42 -11.78
N LYS A 119 3.54 2.52 -12.77
CA LYS A 119 3.27 2.16 -14.17
C LYS A 119 4.10 0.96 -14.64
N SER A 120 5.36 0.86 -14.20
CA SER A 120 6.19 -0.32 -14.48
C SER A 120 7.15 -0.64 -13.33
N ILE A 121 7.39 -1.94 -13.14
CA ILE A 121 8.37 -2.46 -12.20
C ILE A 121 9.35 -3.40 -12.89
N GLU A 122 10.59 -3.45 -12.39
CA GLU A 122 11.58 -4.46 -12.79
C GLU A 122 11.94 -5.38 -11.62
N LEU A 123 12.42 -6.57 -11.99
CA LEU A 123 12.67 -7.71 -11.12
C LEU A 123 14.13 -8.15 -11.27
N HIS A 124 14.99 -7.80 -10.31
CA HIS A 124 16.41 -8.10 -10.38
C HIS A 124 16.78 -9.25 -9.42
N HIS A 125 17.33 -10.33 -9.96
CA HIS A 125 17.85 -11.43 -9.16
C HIS A 125 19.05 -10.97 -8.31
N VAL A 126 18.93 -11.11 -6.99
CA VAL A 126 19.95 -10.66 -6.03
C VAL A 126 20.92 -11.78 -5.67
N PHE A 127 20.45 -13.03 -5.68
CA PHE A 127 21.24 -14.21 -5.38
C PHE A 127 21.30 -15.18 -6.57
N LYS A 128 22.42 -15.88 -6.73
CA LYS A 128 22.73 -16.74 -7.90
C LYS A 128 21.72 -17.85 -8.22
N GLN A 129 20.92 -18.27 -7.25
CA GLN A 129 20.10 -19.46 -7.39
C GLN A 129 18.96 -19.23 -8.38
N ARG A 130 18.71 -20.24 -9.24
CA ARG A 130 17.68 -20.16 -10.28
C ARG A 130 16.31 -20.13 -9.63
N PHE A 131 15.65 -18.98 -9.70
CA PHE A 131 14.28 -18.81 -9.24
C PHE A 131 13.35 -19.69 -10.09
N SER A 132 12.75 -20.73 -9.49
CA SER A 132 11.94 -21.73 -10.21
C SER A 132 10.58 -21.20 -10.67
N HIS A 133 10.10 -20.11 -10.06
CA HIS A 133 8.73 -19.62 -10.21
C HIS A 133 8.60 -18.45 -11.21
N PHE A 134 9.14 -18.60 -12.43
CA PHE A 134 9.13 -17.54 -13.45
C PHE A 134 7.71 -17.03 -13.79
N ASP A 135 6.71 -17.90 -13.83
CA ASP A 135 5.31 -17.49 -14.07
C ASP A 135 4.70 -16.76 -12.86
N PHE A 136 5.18 -17.00 -11.64
CA PHE A 136 4.79 -16.19 -10.49
C PHE A 136 5.38 -14.79 -10.61
N LEU A 137 6.67 -14.66 -10.95
CA LEU A 137 7.32 -13.36 -11.14
C LEU A 137 6.60 -12.52 -12.22
N LYS A 138 6.21 -13.13 -13.34
CA LYS A 138 5.36 -12.48 -14.36
C LYS A 138 3.99 -12.02 -13.83
N ARG A 139 3.35 -12.80 -12.95
CA ARG A 139 2.09 -12.40 -12.30
C ARG A 139 2.30 -11.29 -11.28
N LEU A 140 3.41 -11.30 -10.54
CA LEU A 140 3.80 -10.25 -9.59
C LEU A 140 4.05 -8.93 -10.31
N GLN A 141 4.74 -8.96 -11.45
CA GLN A 141 4.93 -7.81 -12.33
C GLN A 141 3.58 -7.25 -12.78
N LYS A 142 2.76 -8.07 -13.47
CA LYS A 142 1.41 -7.66 -13.90
C LYS A 142 0.48 -7.20 -12.78
N PHE A 143 0.72 -7.62 -11.55
CA PHE A 143 -0.05 -7.21 -10.39
C PHE A 143 0.28 -5.77 -9.99
N PHE A 144 1.55 -5.41 -9.81
CA PHE A 144 1.93 -4.03 -9.51
C PHE A 144 1.74 -3.07 -10.70
N GLU A 145 1.72 -3.59 -11.92
CA GLU A 145 1.47 -2.84 -13.16
C GLU A 145 -0.02 -2.76 -13.54
N ASP A 146 -0.97 -3.18 -12.67
CA ASP A 146 -2.41 -3.14 -12.95
C ASP A 146 -3.05 -1.74 -12.86
N GLY A 147 -2.24 -0.71 -12.57
CA GLY A 147 -2.67 0.69 -12.42
C GLY A 147 -3.36 1.01 -11.10
N SER A 148 -3.48 0.07 -10.16
CA SER A 148 -4.14 0.32 -8.87
C SER A 148 -3.19 0.69 -7.72
N PHE A 149 -1.89 0.80 -7.97
CA PHE A 149 -0.87 1.04 -6.94
C PHE A 149 -0.36 2.48 -6.91
N TYR A 150 -0.29 3.05 -5.70
CA TYR A 150 0.10 4.45 -5.48
C TYR A 150 1.05 4.61 -4.29
N PHE A 151 1.96 5.57 -4.35
CA PHE A 151 2.87 5.95 -3.27
C PHE A 151 3.13 7.46 -3.25
N SER A 152 3.73 7.95 -2.15
CA SER A 152 4.30 9.29 -2.06
C SER A 152 5.60 9.23 -1.25
N TYR A 153 6.55 10.11 -1.56
CA TYR A 153 7.79 10.25 -0.78
C TYR A 153 7.60 11.09 0.51
N HIS A 154 6.51 11.85 0.59
CA HIS A 154 6.32 12.90 1.60
C HIS A 154 4.97 12.82 2.34
N MET A 155 4.08 11.92 1.93
CA MET A 155 2.78 11.71 2.56
C MET A 155 2.57 10.22 2.86
N ASP A 156 2.12 9.92 4.08
CA ASP A 156 1.71 8.57 4.44
C ASP A 156 0.30 8.29 3.89
N LEU A 157 0.25 7.55 2.77
CA LEU A 157 -1.00 7.17 2.12
C LEU A 157 -1.77 6.06 2.85
N SER A 158 -1.29 5.54 4.00
CA SER A 158 -2.09 4.66 4.85
C SER A 158 -3.09 5.42 5.73
N LEU A 159 -2.85 6.71 6.01
CA LEU A 159 -3.68 7.51 6.92
C LEU A 159 -4.63 8.45 6.17
N SER A 160 -5.86 8.56 6.66
CA SER A 160 -6.73 9.67 6.28
C SER A 160 -6.13 10.99 6.75
N ARG A 161 -6.50 12.11 6.12
CA ARG A 161 -6.07 13.44 6.56
C ARG A 161 -6.47 13.69 8.01
N GLN A 162 -7.67 13.26 8.44
CA GLN A 162 -8.08 13.32 9.84
C GLN A 162 -7.09 12.58 10.76
N ARG A 163 -6.76 11.32 10.46
CA ARG A 163 -5.83 10.52 11.28
C ARG A 163 -4.41 11.08 11.28
N TYR A 164 -3.94 11.62 10.15
CA TYR A 164 -2.67 12.33 10.05
C TYR A 164 -2.64 13.57 10.96
N HIS A 165 -3.69 14.40 10.95
CA HIS A 165 -3.80 15.58 11.82
C HIS A 165 -3.94 15.21 13.31
N GLN A 166 -4.44 14.02 13.62
CA GLN A 166 -4.45 13.44 14.98
C GLN A 166 -3.11 12.79 15.38
N HIS A 167 -2.06 12.93 14.57
CA HIS A 167 -0.74 12.30 14.78
C HIS A 167 -0.80 10.77 14.97
N SER A 168 -1.73 10.10 14.27
CA SER A 168 -1.79 8.64 14.23
C SER A 168 -0.50 8.03 13.68
N LEU A 169 -0.14 6.86 14.19
CA LEU A 169 0.88 6.00 13.57
C LEU A 169 0.35 5.42 12.26
N SER A 170 1.27 5.18 11.30
CA SER A 170 1.02 4.53 10.01
C SER A 170 0.19 3.26 10.14
N ASP A 171 -0.75 3.05 9.22
CA ASP A 171 -1.65 1.91 9.23
C ASP A 171 -1.18 0.82 8.25
N ASP A 172 -0.47 -0.15 8.79
CA ASP A 172 0.10 -1.26 8.02
C ASP A 172 -0.94 -2.14 7.32
N GLN A 173 -2.24 -1.97 7.61
CA GLN A 173 -3.31 -2.65 6.88
C GLN A 173 -3.42 -2.19 5.42
N TYR A 174 -2.90 -1.01 5.06
CA TYR A 174 -2.97 -0.48 3.71
C TYR A 174 -1.65 -0.62 2.92
N PHE A 175 -0.57 -1.08 3.54
CA PHE A 175 0.71 -1.28 2.87
C PHE A 175 0.76 -2.64 2.15
N TRP A 176 0.56 -2.63 0.84
CA TRP A 176 0.47 -3.86 0.04
C TRP A 176 1.82 -4.55 -0.20
N ASN A 177 2.92 -3.80 -0.12
CA ASN A 177 4.27 -4.34 -0.20
C ASN A 177 4.91 -4.63 1.17
N ARG A 178 4.18 -4.49 2.29
CA ARG A 178 4.67 -4.75 3.66
C ARG A 178 5.46 -6.05 3.79
N ASN A 179 4.96 -7.13 3.19
CA ASN A 179 5.62 -8.45 3.25
C ASN A 179 6.93 -8.51 2.44
N LEU A 180 7.07 -7.71 1.38
CA LEU A 180 8.32 -7.55 0.62
C LEU A 180 9.35 -6.69 1.39
N LEU A 181 8.87 -5.84 2.30
CA LEU A 181 9.68 -4.98 3.15
C LEU A 181 10.11 -5.64 4.48
N THR A 182 9.70 -6.89 4.76
CA THR A 182 10.01 -7.59 6.03
C THR A 182 11.52 -7.55 6.34
N ASP A 183 12.36 -7.96 5.39
CA ASP A 183 13.82 -7.94 5.54
C ASP A 183 14.38 -6.51 5.71
N PHE A 184 13.73 -5.50 5.13
CA PHE A 184 14.14 -4.11 5.21
C PHE A 184 13.86 -3.54 6.60
N TYR A 185 12.71 -3.89 7.19
CA TYR A 185 12.36 -3.53 8.55
C TYR A 185 13.27 -4.24 9.57
N GLU A 186 13.55 -5.54 9.40
CA GLU A 186 14.46 -6.31 10.26
C GLU A 186 15.91 -5.79 10.21
N ALA A 187 16.36 -5.32 9.04
CA ALA A 187 17.69 -4.72 8.84
C ALA A 187 17.73 -3.19 9.11
N TYR A 188 16.66 -2.59 9.63
CA TYR A 188 16.54 -1.15 9.92
C TYR A 188 16.91 -0.24 8.73
N VAL A 189 16.55 -0.66 7.52
CA VAL A 189 16.81 0.09 6.29
C VAL A 189 16.07 1.42 6.35
N PRO A 190 16.70 2.58 6.04
CA PRO A 190 15.99 3.86 6.07
C PRO A 190 14.91 3.98 4.99
N LYS A 191 13.81 4.69 5.28
CA LYS A 191 12.73 5.00 4.31
C LYS A 191 13.18 5.74 3.04
N THR A 192 14.43 6.20 2.96
CA THR A 192 15.01 6.72 1.70
C THR A 192 15.30 5.64 0.66
N PHE A 193 15.30 4.35 1.04
CA PHE A 193 15.63 3.22 0.17
C PHE A 193 14.40 2.45 -0.35
N TYR A 194 13.21 2.73 0.15
CA TYR A 194 12.00 2.00 -0.23
C TYR A 194 10.77 2.91 -0.14
N VAL A 195 9.69 2.53 -0.81
CA VAL A 195 8.40 3.21 -0.72
C VAL A 195 7.35 2.23 -0.20
N GLU A 196 6.42 2.74 0.59
CA GLU A 196 5.23 2.00 1.00
C GLU A 196 4.12 2.31 -0.02
N VAL A 197 3.58 1.27 -0.67
CA VAL A 197 2.48 1.42 -1.64
C VAL A 197 1.13 1.05 -1.02
N ILE A 198 0.14 1.91 -1.27
CA ILE A 198 -1.27 1.52 -1.15
C ILE A 198 -1.79 0.96 -2.46
N ARG A 199 -2.91 0.25 -2.39
CA ARG A 199 -3.68 -0.18 -3.54
C ARG A 199 -5.11 0.34 -3.48
N GLY A 200 -5.63 0.85 -4.59
CA GLY A 200 -7.02 1.25 -4.74
C GLY A 200 -7.17 2.27 -5.85
N PHE A 201 -7.44 3.53 -5.49
CA PHE A 201 -7.68 4.61 -6.44
C PHE A 201 -7.24 5.95 -5.86
N VAL A 202 -6.65 6.81 -6.68
CA VAL A 202 -6.38 8.21 -6.34
C VAL A 202 -6.76 9.07 -7.54
N GLN A 203 -7.56 10.10 -7.31
CA GLN A 203 -7.83 11.16 -8.28
C GLN A 203 -8.00 12.50 -7.55
N PHE A 204 -7.66 13.59 -8.21
CA PHE A 204 -7.90 14.95 -7.73
C PHE A 204 -8.33 15.85 -8.89
N GLN A 205 -9.19 16.82 -8.61
CA GLN A 205 -9.66 17.79 -9.59
C GLN A 205 -9.85 19.16 -8.93
N THR A 206 -9.38 20.22 -9.59
CA THR A 206 -9.65 21.59 -9.15
C THR A 206 -11.01 22.06 -9.70
N LEU A 207 -11.92 22.44 -8.81
CA LEU A 207 -13.26 22.94 -9.10
C LEU A 207 -13.45 24.29 -8.38
N TRP A 208 -13.75 25.36 -9.13
CA TRP A 208 -14.04 26.70 -8.59
C TRP A 208 -13.01 27.19 -7.53
N ALA A 209 -11.73 27.05 -7.84
CA ALA A 209 -10.58 27.37 -6.96
C ALA A 209 -10.45 26.54 -5.67
N SER A 210 -11.26 25.50 -5.48
CA SER A 210 -11.03 24.44 -4.47
C SER A 210 -10.52 23.15 -5.14
N GLY A 211 -9.66 22.40 -4.47
CA GLY A 211 -9.27 21.06 -4.85
C GLY A 211 -10.19 20.01 -4.26
N VAL A 212 -10.67 19.07 -5.07
CA VAL A 212 -11.44 17.91 -4.62
C VAL A 212 -10.64 16.65 -4.90
N GLY A 213 -10.25 15.94 -3.84
CA GLY A 213 -9.54 14.67 -3.89
C GLY A 213 -10.45 13.49 -3.54
N LEU A 214 -10.18 12.35 -4.14
CA LEU A 214 -10.74 11.06 -3.75
C LEU A 214 -9.63 10.02 -3.66
N ILE A 215 -9.36 9.52 -2.44
CA ILE A 215 -8.38 8.47 -2.17
C ILE A 215 -9.14 7.24 -1.65
N SER A 216 -9.10 6.15 -2.40
CA SER A 216 -9.57 4.84 -1.92
C SER A 216 -8.38 3.92 -1.66
N ARG A 217 -8.31 3.38 -0.45
CA ARG A 217 -7.24 2.50 0.03
C ARG A 217 -7.85 1.16 0.46
N THR A 218 -7.37 0.07 -0.14
CA THR A 218 -7.87 -1.29 0.08
C THR A 218 -6.99 -2.01 1.10
N SER A 219 -7.57 -2.76 2.03
CA SER A 219 -6.81 -3.44 3.09
C SER A 219 -6.16 -4.72 2.57
N CYS A 220 -4.89 -4.93 2.91
CA CYS A 220 -4.14 -6.15 2.61
C CYS A 220 -4.40 -7.29 3.63
N ARG A 221 -4.93 -6.97 4.83
CA ARG A 221 -5.09 -7.90 5.96
C ARG A 221 -5.97 -9.13 5.67
N ARG A 222 -6.93 -9.01 4.76
CA ARG A 222 -7.73 -10.13 4.23
C ARG A 222 -7.92 -9.99 2.71
N ALA A 223 -6.79 -9.73 2.03
CA ALA A 223 -6.74 -9.70 0.58
C ALA A 223 -7.07 -11.08 -0.03
N GLY A 224 -7.63 -11.05 -1.23
CA GLY A 224 -7.99 -12.23 -2.01
C GLY A 224 -8.91 -11.86 -3.16
N THR A 225 -9.15 -12.79 -4.10
CA THR A 225 -10.05 -12.48 -5.22
C THR A 225 -11.50 -12.43 -4.76
N ARG A 226 -12.26 -11.55 -5.39
CA ARG A 226 -13.72 -11.51 -5.25
C ARG A 226 -14.27 -12.91 -5.49
N PHE A 227 -15.21 -13.33 -4.65
CA PHE A 227 -15.81 -14.67 -4.59
C PHE A 227 -14.98 -15.80 -3.98
N LEU A 228 -13.64 -15.76 -3.94
CA LEU A 228 -12.85 -16.76 -3.19
C LEU A 228 -12.69 -16.35 -1.72
N THR A 229 -12.47 -15.07 -1.44
CA THR A 229 -12.26 -14.57 -0.07
C THR A 229 -13.45 -13.70 0.33
N ARG A 230 -14.19 -14.17 1.34
CA ARG A 230 -15.37 -13.50 1.91
C ARG A 230 -15.36 -13.60 3.44
N GLY A 231 -16.27 -12.84 4.07
CA GLY A 231 -16.43 -12.81 5.51
C GLY A 231 -15.18 -12.32 6.26
N ILE A 232 -15.15 -12.64 7.55
CA ILE A 232 -14.15 -12.24 8.54
C ILE A 232 -13.04 -13.30 8.74
N ASN A 233 -11.90 -12.93 9.34
CA ASN A 233 -10.91 -13.84 9.91
C ASN A 233 -10.90 -13.82 11.46
N ASP A 234 -10.12 -14.68 12.09
CA ASP A 234 -9.96 -14.75 13.56
C ASP A 234 -9.41 -13.47 14.24
N GLU A 235 -8.78 -12.59 13.45
CA GLU A 235 -8.25 -11.31 13.91
C GLU A 235 -9.29 -10.19 13.88
N GLY A 236 -10.42 -10.37 13.18
CA GLY A 236 -11.47 -9.35 13.02
C GLY A 236 -11.42 -8.58 11.69
N PHE A 237 -10.50 -8.92 10.79
CA PHE A 237 -10.40 -8.29 9.46
C PHE A 237 -11.37 -8.93 8.48
N VAL A 238 -12.09 -8.10 7.72
CA VAL A 238 -13.05 -8.55 6.69
C VAL A 238 -12.46 -8.49 5.29
N ALA A 239 -12.87 -9.41 4.44
CA ALA A 239 -12.43 -9.44 3.05
C ALA A 239 -12.95 -8.22 2.29
N ASN A 240 -12.17 -7.72 1.32
CA ASN A 240 -12.52 -6.54 0.50
C ASN A 240 -12.81 -5.29 1.36
N PHE A 241 -12.10 -5.10 2.48
CA PHE A 241 -12.19 -3.85 3.26
C PHE A 241 -11.53 -2.70 2.50
N VAL A 242 -12.21 -1.57 2.41
CA VAL A 242 -11.79 -0.35 1.71
C VAL A 242 -12.19 0.85 2.55
N GLU A 243 -11.26 1.78 2.73
CA GLU A 243 -11.57 3.15 3.16
C GLU A 243 -11.52 4.03 1.92
N THR A 244 -12.57 4.85 1.71
CA THR A 244 -12.64 5.88 0.68
C THR A 244 -12.73 7.23 1.38
N GLU A 245 -11.72 8.06 1.18
CA GLU A 245 -11.64 9.41 1.71
C GLU A 245 -11.92 10.43 0.60
N GLN A 246 -12.95 11.24 0.80
CA GLN A 246 -13.13 12.48 0.04
C GLN A 246 -12.39 13.60 0.78
N ILE A 247 -11.62 14.39 0.03
CA ILE A 247 -10.84 15.52 0.54
C ILE A 247 -11.29 16.78 -0.18
N LEU A 248 -11.53 17.86 0.55
CA LEU A 248 -11.74 19.20 -0.01
C LEU A 248 -10.64 20.12 0.52
N GLU A 249 -9.86 20.68 -0.38
CA GLU A 249 -8.76 21.62 -0.10
C GLU A 249 -9.16 23.00 -0.64
N ASN A 250 -9.31 24.00 0.24
CA ASN A 250 -9.70 25.35 -0.13
C ASN A 250 -8.82 26.36 0.61
N ASN A 251 -7.85 26.91 -0.11
CA ASN A 251 -6.76 27.73 0.44
C ASN A 251 -6.07 26.99 1.61
N ASP A 252 -6.15 27.52 2.82
CA ASP A 252 -5.53 26.95 4.03
C ASP A 252 -6.40 25.90 4.74
N ASN A 253 -7.62 25.63 4.27
CA ASN A 253 -8.56 24.70 4.90
C ASN A 253 -8.59 23.35 4.17
N ILE A 254 -8.46 22.26 4.92
CA ILE A 254 -8.63 20.89 4.43
C ILE A 254 -9.77 20.23 5.20
N THR A 255 -10.77 19.71 4.50
CA THR A 255 -11.76 18.80 5.07
C THR A 255 -11.53 17.38 4.56
N SER A 256 -11.91 16.41 5.38
CA SER A 256 -11.67 14.98 5.17
C SER A 256 -12.92 14.23 5.59
N PHE A 257 -13.44 13.38 4.71
CA PHE A 257 -14.62 12.57 4.97
C PHE A 257 -14.38 11.14 4.53
N CYS A 258 -14.28 10.22 5.49
CA CYS A 258 -14.05 8.80 5.25
C CYS A 258 -15.36 8.02 5.23
N GLN A 259 -15.52 7.17 4.21
CA GLN A 259 -16.51 6.10 4.17
C GLN A 259 -15.79 4.76 4.11
N ILE A 260 -16.28 3.79 4.89
CA ILE A 260 -15.73 2.43 4.89
C ILE A 260 -16.69 1.43 4.24
N ARG A 261 -16.12 0.41 3.60
CA ARG A 261 -16.86 -0.68 2.97
C ARG A 261 -16.11 -1.98 3.18
N GLY A 262 -16.81 -3.07 3.50
CA GLY A 262 -16.22 -4.40 3.64
C GLY A 262 -17.21 -5.51 3.35
N SER A 263 -16.74 -6.76 3.38
CA SER A 263 -17.63 -7.92 3.45
C SER A 263 -18.35 -7.93 4.81
N VAL A 264 -19.58 -8.47 4.84
CA VAL A 264 -20.32 -8.70 6.09
C VAL A 264 -19.42 -9.46 7.10
N PRO A 265 -19.27 -8.98 8.35
CA PRO A 265 -18.25 -9.42 9.32
C PRO A 265 -18.55 -10.78 9.99
N LEU A 266 -19.10 -11.72 9.24
CA LEU A 266 -19.45 -13.07 9.69
C LEU A 266 -18.49 -14.09 9.05
N PHE A 267 -18.36 -15.30 9.59
CA PHE A 267 -17.63 -16.39 8.93
C PHE A 267 -18.55 -17.06 7.90
N TRP A 268 -18.46 -16.63 6.64
CA TRP A 268 -19.31 -17.14 5.55
C TRP A 268 -18.56 -17.32 4.22
N GLU A 269 -19.03 -18.30 3.46
CA GLU A 269 -18.53 -18.68 2.15
C GLU A 269 -19.66 -18.67 1.11
N GLN A 270 -19.29 -18.51 -0.17
CA GLN A 270 -20.22 -18.59 -1.30
C GLN A 270 -19.77 -19.72 -2.24
N LYS A 271 -20.41 -20.89 -2.14
CA LYS A 271 -20.07 -22.06 -2.97
C LYS A 271 -20.84 -22.02 -4.30
N GLY A 272 -20.24 -22.59 -5.36
CA GLY A 272 -20.92 -22.85 -6.64
C GLY A 272 -20.91 -21.71 -7.66
N LEU A 273 -19.76 -21.07 -7.92
CA LEU A 273 -19.63 -20.00 -8.92
C LEU A 273 -20.10 -20.39 -10.34
N ASN A 274 -20.00 -21.66 -10.72
CA ASN A 274 -20.20 -22.13 -12.09
C ASN A 274 -21.60 -22.69 -12.40
N LEU A 275 -22.54 -22.69 -11.43
CA LEU A 275 -23.77 -23.50 -11.49
C LEU A 275 -25.07 -22.73 -11.17
N GLY A 276 -25.07 -21.39 -11.28
CA GLY A 276 -26.28 -20.54 -11.18
C GLY A 276 -26.97 -20.48 -9.80
N ARG A 277 -26.59 -21.34 -8.85
CA ARG A 277 -27.08 -21.34 -7.46
C ARG A 277 -25.99 -20.89 -6.50
N HIS A 278 -26.01 -19.61 -6.16
CA HIS A 278 -25.13 -19.04 -5.14
C HIS A 278 -25.61 -19.43 -3.73
N LYS A 279 -25.10 -20.55 -3.19
CA LYS A 279 -25.39 -20.96 -1.81
C LYS A 279 -24.40 -20.30 -0.85
N ILE A 280 -24.92 -19.42 0.01
CA ILE A 280 -24.19 -18.93 1.18
C ILE A 280 -24.22 -20.01 2.27
N GLN A 281 -23.09 -20.19 2.94
CA GLN A 281 -22.94 -21.08 4.09
C GLN A 281 -22.12 -20.38 5.17
N PHE A 282 -22.57 -20.43 6.42
CA PHE A 282 -21.73 -20.09 7.56
C PHE A 282 -20.74 -21.21 7.81
N SER A 283 -19.47 -20.88 8.01
CA SER A 283 -18.40 -21.86 8.24
C SER A 283 -18.10 -22.09 9.73
N ARG A 284 -18.84 -21.45 10.65
CA ARG A 284 -18.71 -21.58 12.11
C ARG A 284 -20.06 -21.45 12.83
N SER A 285 -20.13 -21.93 14.07
CA SER A 285 -21.27 -21.71 14.97
C SER A 285 -21.35 -20.25 15.45
N LEU A 286 -22.43 -19.92 16.17
CA LEU A 286 -22.68 -18.58 16.72
C LEU A 286 -21.57 -18.14 17.68
N GLU A 287 -21.20 -19.05 18.60
CA GLU A 287 -20.24 -18.82 19.68
C GLU A 287 -18.83 -18.65 19.12
N ALA A 288 -18.46 -19.47 18.13
CA ALA A 288 -17.14 -19.45 17.48
C ALA A 288 -16.93 -18.23 16.55
N MET A 289 -17.99 -17.48 16.23
CA MET A 289 -17.93 -16.27 15.43
C MET A 289 -17.80 -14.99 16.26
N LEU A 290 -18.33 -15.01 17.49
CA LEU A 290 -18.38 -13.85 18.38
C LEU A 290 -17.03 -13.15 18.62
N PRO A 291 -15.90 -13.84 18.91
CA PRO A 291 -14.64 -13.15 19.20
C PRO A 291 -14.15 -12.29 18.03
N ALA A 292 -14.26 -12.79 16.81
CA ALA A 292 -13.88 -12.04 15.60
C ALA A 292 -14.83 -10.86 15.36
N PHE A 293 -16.14 -11.06 15.52
CA PHE A 293 -17.15 -10.01 15.36
C PHE A 293 -16.92 -8.84 16.34
N LYS A 294 -16.63 -9.14 17.61
CA LYS A 294 -16.26 -8.13 18.62
C LYS A 294 -14.97 -7.40 18.28
N LYS A 295 -13.92 -8.12 17.85
CA LYS A 295 -12.66 -7.49 17.40
C LYS A 295 -12.89 -6.52 16.25
N HIS A 296 -13.70 -6.89 15.25
CA HIS A 296 -14.03 -6.05 14.10
C HIS A 296 -14.62 -4.70 14.52
N PHE A 297 -15.71 -4.71 15.28
CA PHE A 297 -16.36 -3.47 15.71
C PHE A 297 -15.54 -2.67 16.72
N SER A 298 -14.74 -3.33 17.56
CA SER A 298 -13.80 -2.64 18.46
C SER A 298 -12.72 -1.90 17.65
N HIS A 299 -12.16 -2.54 16.61
CA HIS A 299 -11.22 -1.93 15.69
C HIS A 299 -11.86 -0.75 14.94
N LEU A 300 -13.03 -0.94 14.33
CA LEU A 300 -13.74 0.14 13.65
C LEU A 300 -13.98 1.35 14.57
N ASN A 301 -14.46 1.12 15.80
CA ASN A 301 -14.70 2.19 16.76
C ASN A 301 -13.42 2.88 17.22
N SER A 302 -12.28 2.16 17.30
CA SER A 302 -10.98 2.75 17.64
C SER A 302 -10.37 3.62 16.54
N VAL A 303 -10.70 3.36 15.27
CA VAL A 303 -10.12 4.06 14.11
C VAL A 303 -11.04 5.17 13.59
N TYR A 304 -12.35 4.93 13.57
CA TYR A 304 -13.36 5.80 12.95
C TYR A 304 -14.36 6.41 13.95
N GLY A 305 -14.34 5.98 15.21
CA GLY A 305 -15.40 6.30 16.17
C GLY A 305 -16.71 5.54 15.86
N PRO A 306 -17.87 6.02 16.33
CA PRO A 306 -19.16 5.37 16.14
C PRO A 306 -19.49 5.16 14.65
N VAL A 307 -19.72 3.91 14.25
CA VAL A 307 -20.01 3.55 12.85
C VAL A 307 -21.51 3.33 12.59
N MET A 308 -21.93 3.69 11.38
CA MET A 308 -23.25 3.42 10.84
C MET A 308 -23.14 2.37 9.73
N CYS A 309 -23.73 1.20 9.95
CA CYS A 309 -23.76 0.09 9.02
C CYS A 309 -24.96 0.20 8.07
N VAL A 310 -24.69 0.36 6.78
CA VAL A 310 -25.70 0.36 5.73
C VAL A 310 -25.67 -1.00 5.00
N ASN A 311 -26.68 -1.84 5.23
CA ASN A 311 -26.81 -3.14 4.60
C ASN A 311 -27.78 -3.08 3.40
N LEU A 312 -27.23 -3.28 2.19
CA LEU A 312 -27.95 -3.27 0.92
C LEU A 312 -27.98 -4.66 0.25
N LEU A 313 -27.76 -5.74 1.01
CA LEU A 313 -27.92 -7.11 0.53
C LEU A 313 -29.37 -7.39 0.10
N GLY A 314 -29.55 -8.11 -1.00
CA GLY A 314 -30.86 -8.32 -1.61
C GLY A 314 -31.77 -9.26 -0.84
N GLY A 315 -33.08 -9.13 -1.06
CA GLY A 315 -34.11 -9.96 -0.41
C GLY A 315 -34.16 -11.43 -0.85
N LYS A 316 -33.24 -11.91 -1.71
CA LYS A 316 -33.14 -13.32 -2.13
C LYS A 316 -32.64 -14.17 -0.97
N ASP A 317 -33.14 -15.41 -0.84
CA ASP A 317 -32.96 -16.28 0.34
C ASP A 317 -31.55 -16.31 0.94
N ALA A 318 -30.51 -16.44 0.12
CA ALA A 318 -29.12 -16.49 0.58
C ALA A 318 -28.62 -15.14 1.16
N GLU A 319 -28.89 -14.02 0.50
CA GLU A 319 -28.48 -12.68 0.94
C GLU A 319 -29.34 -12.16 2.08
N LYS A 320 -30.62 -12.56 2.11
CA LYS A 320 -31.54 -12.35 3.23
C LYS A 320 -31.07 -13.09 4.49
N MET A 321 -30.68 -14.37 4.38
CA MET A 321 -30.10 -15.13 5.50
C MET A 321 -28.86 -14.43 6.09
N LEU A 322 -27.95 -13.97 5.23
CA LEU A 322 -26.75 -13.26 5.66
C LEU A 322 -27.08 -11.90 6.34
N SER A 323 -28.13 -11.23 5.88
CA SER A 323 -28.61 -9.96 6.44
C SER A 323 -29.23 -10.13 7.82
N VAL A 324 -30.10 -11.15 7.98
CA VAL A 324 -30.73 -11.49 9.25
C VAL A 324 -29.68 -11.86 10.29
N ALA A 325 -28.73 -12.74 9.95
CA ALA A 325 -27.63 -13.09 10.85
C ALA A 325 -26.78 -11.87 11.24
N TYR A 326 -26.57 -10.91 10.33
CA TYR A 326 -25.80 -9.70 10.66
C TYR A 326 -26.55 -8.79 11.64
N GLU A 327 -27.85 -8.60 11.42
CA GLU A 327 -28.76 -7.86 12.31
C GLU A 327 -28.86 -8.52 13.70
N GLU A 328 -29.03 -9.84 13.75
CA GLU A 328 -29.09 -10.64 14.99
C GLU A 328 -27.84 -10.44 15.86
N TYR A 329 -26.64 -10.44 15.27
CA TYR A 329 -25.40 -10.22 16.04
C TYR A 329 -25.29 -8.79 16.56
N ILE A 330 -25.71 -7.78 15.78
CA ILE A 330 -25.69 -6.38 16.25
C ILE A 330 -26.60 -6.22 17.48
N VAL A 331 -27.80 -6.80 17.44
CA VAL A 331 -28.77 -6.77 18.54
C VAL A 331 -28.28 -7.59 19.74
N LEU A 332 -27.88 -8.84 19.53
CA LEU A 332 -27.47 -9.78 20.59
C LEU A 332 -26.29 -9.24 21.41
N TYR A 333 -25.38 -8.50 20.79
CA TYR A 333 -24.22 -7.90 21.46
C TYR A 333 -24.39 -6.43 21.82
N SER A 334 -25.62 -5.88 21.67
CA SER A 334 -25.98 -4.50 22.05
C SER A 334 -24.97 -3.47 21.53
N LEU A 335 -24.49 -3.67 20.30
CA LEU A 335 -23.49 -2.78 19.72
C LEU A 335 -24.09 -1.39 19.49
N LYS A 336 -23.39 -0.35 19.95
CA LYS A 336 -23.74 1.06 19.71
C LYS A 336 -23.41 1.46 18.27
N VAL A 337 -24.10 0.86 17.31
CA VAL A 337 -23.98 1.11 15.87
C VAL A 337 -25.36 1.38 15.28
N GLY A 338 -25.45 2.35 14.38
CA GLY A 338 -26.66 2.51 13.57
C GLY A 338 -26.71 1.40 12.51
N PHE A 339 -27.84 0.73 12.35
CA PHE A 339 -28.00 -0.31 11.32
C PHE A 339 -29.20 0.00 10.42
N PHE A 340 -28.95 0.13 9.12
CA PHE A 340 -29.96 0.29 8.09
C PHE A 340 -30.06 -0.97 7.24
N TYR A 341 -31.27 -1.49 7.08
CA TYR A 341 -31.57 -2.57 6.14
C TYR A 341 -32.85 -2.26 5.38
N ASN A 342 -32.81 -2.32 4.04
CA ASN A 342 -33.90 -1.90 3.15
C ASN A 342 -34.47 -0.50 3.49
N PHE A 343 -33.59 0.46 3.81
CA PHE A 343 -33.92 1.83 4.22
C PHE A 343 -34.72 1.97 5.54
N ILE A 344 -34.97 0.87 6.26
CA ILE A 344 -35.51 0.90 7.61
C ILE A 344 -34.33 1.00 8.59
N LEU A 345 -34.30 2.07 9.40
CA LEU A 345 -33.39 2.16 10.53
C LEU A 345 -33.84 1.16 11.60
N ARG A 346 -32.96 0.23 11.96
CA ARG A 346 -33.19 -0.78 13.00
C ARG A 346 -32.07 -0.72 14.02
N GLY A 347 -32.24 0.18 14.99
CA GLY A 347 -31.29 0.36 16.10
C GLY A 347 -31.38 1.77 16.70
N ASN A 348 -31.08 1.87 17.99
CA ASN A 348 -31.06 3.14 18.71
C ASN A 348 -29.72 3.84 18.47
N LEU A 349 -29.71 4.87 17.62
CA LEU A 349 -28.52 5.72 17.40
C LEU A 349 -28.29 6.76 18.50
N LEU A 350 -29.24 6.92 19.43
CA LEU A 350 -29.23 7.98 20.44
C LEU A 350 -29.65 7.43 21.80
N ASN A 351 -28.69 7.36 22.73
CA ASN A 351 -28.87 7.46 24.19
C ASN A 351 -27.48 7.52 24.87
N SER A 352 -26.73 8.56 24.53
CA SER A 352 -25.63 9.11 25.34
C SER A 352 -25.21 10.46 24.76
N ALA A 353 -25.91 11.51 25.20
CA ALA A 353 -25.43 12.88 25.30
C ALA A 353 -25.47 13.24 26.79
#